data_AF-A0A534THI6-F1
#
_entry.id   AF-A0A534THI6-F1
#
_cell.length_a   1.000
_cell.length_b   1.000
_cell.length_c   1.000
_cell.angle_alpha   90.00
_cell.angle_beta   90.00
_cell.angle_gamma   90.00
#
_symmetry.space_group_name_H-M   'P 1'
#
loop_
_entity.id
_entity.type
_entity.pdbx_description
1 polymer ?
#
loop_
_entity_poly.entity_id
_entity_poly.type
_entity_poly.pdbx_seq_one_letter_code
_entity_poly.pdbx_strand_id
1 'polypeptide(L)'
;MTALYLWTHPQVNDAALAPDALFRAAFLYPPGPFLVPPSGTLPYELVCYLGFAALFVVGPTLFCVAAVVWCGVVLAQWYDWTSVAESLWMSPRVLEWFLGAAGALFVLRVRPHVSALWLTLSVIAVLVMAVVDDVGIARGSYHDIRNFALPYLLVIVAGAGYELAAPRRYPWLLVLLGEASYSIYLTHFYLIRIVVYPVYGHPIIAAWLGSTVQDLVVLTTVLAGGVACWAVIERPLLRRSRRFVGTRPHVRSAGG
;
A
#
# COMPACT_ATOMS: atom_id res chain seq x y z
N MET A 1 17.12 -5.63 -16.38
CA MET A 1 15.91 -5.49 -17.23
C MET A 1 15.51 -4.03 -17.45
N THR A 2 15.55 -3.16 -16.44
CA THR A 2 15.35 -1.69 -16.60
C THR A 2 16.31 -1.08 -17.63
N ALA A 3 17.57 -1.51 -17.66
CA ALA A 3 18.56 -1.06 -18.65
C ALA A 3 18.14 -1.31 -20.11
N LEU A 4 17.44 -2.41 -20.44
CA LEU A 4 17.03 -2.74 -21.81
C LEU A 4 15.81 -1.90 -22.27
N TYR A 5 14.87 -1.62 -21.36
CA TYR A 5 13.75 -0.73 -21.64
C TYR A 5 14.22 0.72 -21.83
N LEU A 6 15.11 1.19 -20.95
CA LEU A 6 15.72 2.52 -21.04
C LEU A 6 16.59 2.67 -22.31
N TRP A 7 17.22 1.59 -22.76
CA TRP A 7 17.98 1.54 -24.01
C TRP A 7 17.10 1.65 -25.26
N THR A 8 15.86 1.12 -25.23
CA THR A 8 14.96 1.09 -26.38
C THR A 8 14.07 2.32 -26.53
N HIS A 9 13.97 3.16 -25.49
CA HIS A 9 13.12 4.37 -25.47
C HIS A 9 13.89 5.61 -24.97
N PRO A 10 14.94 6.06 -25.69
CA PRO A 10 15.87 7.09 -25.22
C PRO A 10 15.20 8.45 -24.94
N GLN A 11 14.11 8.79 -25.64
CA GLN A 11 13.42 10.07 -25.44
C GLN A 11 12.60 10.15 -24.14
N VAL A 12 12.26 9.01 -23.53
CA VAL A 12 11.60 8.95 -22.21
C VAL A 12 12.63 9.11 -21.08
N ASN A 13 13.92 9.10 -21.42
CA ASN A 13 15.00 8.78 -20.48
C ASN A 13 15.75 10.01 -19.95
N ASP A 14 15.92 11.06 -20.75
CA ASP A 14 16.81 12.18 -20.39
C ASP A 14 16.31 12.95 -19.16
N ALA A 15 15.00 13.18 -19.06
CA ALA A 15 14.41 13.86 -17.90
C ALA A 15 14.30 12.95 -16.66
N ALA A 16 14.16 11.63 -16.85
CA ALA A 16 13.99 10.67 -15.74
C ALA A 16 15.33 10.21 -15.14
N LEU A 17 16.43 10.32 -15.89
CA LEU A 17 17.80 10.05 -15.44
C LEU A 17 18.57 11.31 -15.06
N ALA A 18 17.95 12.49 -15.18
CA ALA A 18 18.55 13.73 -14.72
C ALA A 18 18.90 13.61 -13.21
N PRO A 19 20.04 14.17 -12.75
CA PRO A 19 20.46 14.04 -11.36
C PRO A 19 19.41 14.48 -10.34
N ASP A 20 18.62 15.49 -10.67
CA ASP A 20 17.51 15.97 -9.86
C ASP A 20 16.34 14.97 -9.81
N ALA A 21 16.04 14.28 -10.91
CA ALA A 21 15.03 13.22 -10.96
C ALA A 21 15.46 12.00 -10.14
N LEU A 22 16.74 11.61 -10.20
CA LEU A 22 17.29 10.54 -9.36
C LEU A 22 17.25 10.90 -7.87
N PHE A 23 17.58 12.15 -7.53
CA PHE A 23 17.47 12.64 -6.16
C PHE A 23 16.01 12.63 -5.68
N ARG A 24 15.08 13.18 -6.46
CA ARG A 24 13.64 13.15 -6.14
C ARG A 24 13.11 11.74 -6.00
N ALA A 25 13.55 10.80 -6.85
CA ALA A 25 13.19 9.39 -6.76
C ALA A 25 13.78 8.73 -5.50
N ALA A 26 15.01 9.03 -5.12
CA ALA A 26 15.64 8.50 -3.91
C ALA A 26 14.95 8.99 -2.63
N PHE A 27 14.48 10.24 -2.62
CA PHE A 27 13.78 10.86 -1.48
C PHE A 27 12.25 10.83 -1.60
N LEU A 28 11.72 10.19 -2.65
CA LEU A 28 10.28 10.07 -2.90
C LEU A 28 9.53 11.43 -2.90
N TYR A 29 10.17 12.49 -3.40
CA TYR A 29 9.67 13.86 -3.31
C TYR A 29 8.86 14.26 -4.58
N PRO A 30 7.54 14.51 -4.48
CA PRO A 30 6.72 14.98 -5.59
C PRO A 30 6.70 16.51 -5.71
N PRO A 31 6.30 17.07 -6.88
CA PRO A 31 6.14 16.42 -8.18
C PRO A 31 7.48 16.33 -8.95
N GLY A 32 7.58 15.42 -9.92
CA GLY A 32 8.76 15.36 -10.80
C GLY A 32 8.67 14.22 -11.83
N PRO A 33 9.48 14.27 -12.91
CA PRO A 33 9.66 13.11 -13.77
C PRO A 33 10.32 12.00 -12.94
N PHE A 34 9.60 10.92 -12.70
CA PHE A 34 10.15 9.78 -12.00
C PHE A 34 10.46 8.67 -13.00
N LEU A 35 11.65 8.08 -12.89
CA LEU A 35 11.99 6.84 -13.59
C LEU A 35 11.02 5.71 -13.21
N VAL A 36 10.62 5.72 -11.93
CA VAL A 36 9.60 4.85 -11.33
C VAL A 36 8.68 5.78 -10.57
N PRO A 37 7.47 6.08 -11.08
CA PRO A 37 6.55 6.87 -10.29
C PRO A 37 6.41 6.19 -8.94
N PRO A 38 6.68 6.89 -7.81
CA PRO A 38 6.41 6.33 -6.51
C PRO A 38 4.94 5.94 -6.55
N SER A 39 4.69 4.67 -6.25
CA SER A 39 3.34 4.19 -6.01
C SER A 39 2.67 5.17 -5.07
N GLY A 40 1.50 5.68 -5.47
CA GLY A 40 1.05 6.99 -5.03
C GLY A 40 0.92 7.20 -3.53
N THR A 41 0.92 6.15 -2.71
CA THR A 41 0.88 6.20 -1.24
C THR A 41 2.27 6.30 -0.59
N LEU A 42 3.34 5.93 -1.27
CA LEU A 42 4.68 5.78 -0.69
C LEU A 42 5.25 7.06 -0.05
N PRO A 43 5.11 8.27 -0.64
CA PRO A 43 5.53 9.51 0.02
C PRO A 43 4.77 9.77 1.33
N TYR A 44 3.51 9.34 1.41
CA TYR A 44 2.69 9.47 2.62
C TYR A 44 3.11 8.47 3.70
N GLU A 45 3.61 7.28 3.32
CA GLU A 45 4.19 6.33 4.26
C GLU A 45 5.43 6.91 4.97
N LEU A 46 6.28 7.67 4.26
CA LEU A 46 7.40 8.38 4.88
C LEU A 46 6.93 9.41 5.92
N VAL A 47 5.89 10.18 5.60
CA VAL A 47 5.29 11.14 6.54
C VAL A 47 4.79 10.43 7.80
N CYS A 48 4.14 9.27 7.64
CA CYS A 48 3.72 8.41 8.73
C CYS A 48 4.89 7.93 9.60
N TYR A 49 5.98 7.43 8.99
CA TYR A 49 7.17 7.00 9.73
C TYR A 49 7.81 8.15 10.51
N LEU A 50 7.88 9.34 9.93
CA LEU A 50 8.34 10.54 10.63
C LEU A 50 7.42 10.91 11.79
N GLY A 51 6.11 10.78 11.62
CA GLY A 51 5.13 10.93 12.70
C GLY A 51 5.38 9.94 13.85
N PHE A 52 5.57 8.65 13.54
CA PHE A 52 5.93 7.66 14.57
C PHE A 52 7.29 7.92 15.21
N ALA A 53 8.29 8.38 14.47
CA ALA A 53 9.56 8.79 15.04
C ALA A 53 9.37 9.97 16.01
N ALA A 54 8.54 10.95 15.65
CA ALA A 54 8.21 12.09 16.49
C ALA A 54 7.55 11.65 17.80
N LEU A 55 6.67 10.64 17.79
CA LEU A 55 6.07 10.06 19.00
C LEU A 55 7.13 9.66 20.04
N PHE A 56 8.25 9.07 19.62
CA PHE A 56 9.33 8.68 20.53
C PHE A 56 10.16 9.86 21.04
N VAL A 57 10.23 10.96 20.28
CA VAL A 57 11.00 12.16 20.63
C VAL A 57 10.21 13.10 21.54
N VAL A 58 8.95 13.37 21.19
CA VAL A 58 8.11 14.36 21.89
C VAL A 58 7.28 13.77 23.03
N GLY A 59 7.17 12.44 23.07
CA GLY A 59 6.34 11.71 24.03
C GLY A 59 4.87 11.58 23.63
N PRO A 60 4.16 10.59 24.20
CA PRO A 60 2.83 10.19 23.75
C PRO A 60 1.75 11.24 23.94
N THR A 61 1.75 11.96 25.07
CA THR A 61 0.71 12.96 25.37
C THR A 61 0.77 14.12 24.39
N LEU A 62 1.96 14.70 24.21
CA LEU A 62 2.15 15.83 23.29
C LEU A 62 1.91 15.40 21.84
N PHE A 63 2.39 14.22 21.45
CA PHE A 63 2.12 13.66 20.13
C PHE A 63 0.62 13.50 19.86
N CYS A 64 -0.15 12.94 20.80
CA CYS A 64 -1.60 12.78 20.64
C CYS A 64 -2.31 14.12 20.48
N VAL A 65 -1.93 15.14 21.27
CA VAL A 65 -2.50 16.49 21.14
C VAL A 65 -2.17 17.07 19.75
N ALA A 66 -0.91 16.98 19.33
CA ALA A 66 -0.47 17.44 18.01
C ALA A 66 -1.18 16.70 16.87
N ALA A 67 -1.36 15.38 16.99
CA ALA A 67 -2.08 14.54 16.03
C ALA A 67 -3.55 14.94 15.91
N VAL A 68 -4.24 15.19 17.03
CA VAL A 68 -5.64 15.64 17.02
C VAL A 68 -5.76 17.01 16.36
N VAL A 69 -4.88 17.95 16.70
CA VAL A 69 -4.83 19.28 16.07
C VAL A 69 -4.58 19.15 14.57
N TRP A 70 -3.62 18.31 14.18
CA TRP A 70 -3.28 18.07 12.79
C TRP A 70 -4.46 17.47 12.01
N CYS A 71 -5.12 16.43 12.55
CA CYS A 71 -6.35 15.89 11.96
C CYS A 71 -7.43 16.97 11.78
N GLY A 72 -7.60 17.82 12.79
CA GLY A 72 -8.55 18.94 12.74
C GLY A 72 -8.23 19.94 11.62
N VAL A 73 -6.95 20.27 11.43
CA VAL A 73 -6.50 21.15 10.33
C VAL A 73 -6.73 20.50 8.97
N VAL A 74 -6.36 19.23 8.80
CA VAL A 74 -6.59 18.50 7.53
C VAL A 74 -8.08 18.42 7.23
N LEU A 75 -8.92 18.13 8.22
CA LEU A 75 -10.39 18.12 8.06
C LEU A 75 -10.92 19.51 7.69
N ALA A 76 -10.49 20.56 8.38
CA ALA A 76 -10.91 21.93 8.08
C ALA A 76 -10.53 22.34 6.65
N GLN A 77 -9.31 22.01 6.21
CA GLN A 77 -8.88 22.24 4.84
C GLN A 77 -9.71 21.42 3.84
N TRP A 78 -10.03 20.17 4.19
CA TRP A 78 -10.78 19.28 3.31
C TRP A 78 -12.25 19.69 3.10
N TYR A 79 -12.82 20.43 4.05
CA TYR A 79 -14.14 21.06 3.93
C TYR A 79 -14.08 22.52 3.45
N ASP A 80 -12.93 22.96 2.93
CA ASP A 80 -12.69 24.32 2.44
C ASP A 80 -12.94 25.41 3.51
N TRP A 81 -12.86 25.07 4.80
CA TRP A 81 -12.97 26.05 5.90
C TRP A 81 -11.69 26.85 6.08
N THR A 82 -10.56 26.29 5.65
CA THR A 82 -9.24 26.92 5.65
C THR A 82 -8.49 26.59 4.35
N SER A 83 -7.56 27.46 3.95
CA SER A 83 -6.67 27.21 2.82
C SER A 83 -5.24 27.21 3.34
N VAL A 84 -4.69 26.01 3.55
CA VAL A 84 -3.27 25.80 3.86
C VAL A 84 -2.60 25.29 2.59
N ALA A 85 -1.34 25.67 2.36
CA ALA A 85 -0.59 25.24 1.19
C ALA A 85 -0.65 23.72 1.00
N GLU A 86 -0.97 23.30 -0.22
CA GLU A 86 -1.00 21.89 -0.59
C GLU A 86 0.38 21.26 -0.34
N SER A 87 0.42 20.30 0.57
CA SER A 87 1.64 19.60 0.96
C SER A 87 1.32 18.16 1.33
N LEU A 88 2.33 17.28 1.32
CA LEU A 88 2.18 15.89 1.76
C LEU A 88 1.62 15.79 3.19
N TRP A 89 1.97 16.75 4.05
CA TRP A 89 1.52 16.85 5.43
C TRP A 89 0.04 17.21 5.55
N MET A 90 -0.52 17.93 4.57
CA MET A 90 -1.92 18.38 4.59
C MET A 90 -2.83 17.48 3.75
N SER A 91 -2.35 16.33 3.28
CA SER A 91 -3.16 15.41 2.50
C SER A 91 -4.21 14.72 3.37
N PRO A 92 -5.45 14.54 2.87
CA PRO A 92 -6.48 13.77 3.55
C PRO A 92 -6.03 12.36 3.94
N ARG A 93 -5.08 11.76 3.22
CA ARG A 93 -4.52 10.43 3.51
C ARG A 93 -3.89 10.31 4.90
N VAL A 94 -3.47 11.42 5.51
CA VAL A 94 -3.03 11.45 6.92
C VAL A 94 -4.15 10.99 7.85
N LEU A 95 -5.41 11.29 7.53
CA LEU A 95 -6.57 10.86 8.31
C LEU A 95 -6.77 9.34 8.23
N GLU A 96 -6.54 8.70 7.09
CA GLU A 96 -6.60 7.22 6.97
C GLU A 96 -5.61 6.56 7.91
N TRP A 97 -4.41 7.12 8.00
CA TRP A 97 -3.38 6.61 8.89
C TRP A 97 -3.80 6.71 10.36
N PHE A 98 -4.24 7.89 10.81
CA PHE A 98 -4.74 8.05 12.18
C PHE A 98 -5.97 7.20 12.47
N LEU A 99 -6.83 6.99 11.48
CA LEU A 99 -7.98 6.08 11.59
C LEU A 99 -7.52 4.63 11.78
N GLY A 100 -6.53 4.18 11.02
CA GLY A 100 -5.90 2.87 11.19
C GLY A 100 -5.25 2.70 12.57
N ALA A 101 -4.53 3.72 13.06
CA ALA A 101 -3.94 3.73 14.40
C ALA A 101 -5.03 3.68 15.49
N ALA A 102 -6.12 4.43 15.33
CA ALA A 102 -7.28 4.38 16.22
C ALA A 102 -7.94 3.00 16.21
N GLY A 103 -8.08 2.36 15.05
CA GLY A 103 -8.57 1.00 14.90
C GLY A 103 -7.71 -0.03 15.62
N ALA A 104 -6.38 0.08 15.49
CA ALA A 104 -5.44 -0.76 16.23
C ALA A 104 -5.57 -0.58 17.75
N LEU A 105 -5.64 0.66 18.23
CA LEU A 105 -5.86 0.95 19.65
C LEU A 105 -7.20 0.40 20.15
N PHE A 106 -8.26 0.52 19.36
CA PHE A 106 -9.58 -0.02 19.67
C PHE A 106 -9.51 -1.54 19.84
N VAL A 107 -8.90 -2.25 18.90
CA VAL A 107 -8.74 -3.71 18.97
C VAL A 107 -7.93 -4.13 20.19
N LEU A 108 -6.81 -3.45 20.47
CA LEU A 108 -5.95 -3.78 21.60
C LEU A 108 -6.62 -3.55 22.97
N ARG A 109 -7.46 -2.51 23.09
CA ARG A 109 -8.14 -2.15 24.34
C ARG A 109 -9.44 -2.91 24.57
N VAL A 110 -10.29 -2.97 23.54
CA VAL A 110 -11.63 -3.57 23.64
C VAL A 110 -11.58 -5.07 23.43
N ARG A 111 -10.61 -5.56 22.63
CA ARG A 111 -10.50 -6.97 22.23
C ARG A 111 -11.84 -7.53 21.73
N PRO A 112 -12.43 -6.89 20.69
CA PRO A 112 -13.75 -7.28 20.22
C PRO A 112 -13.76 -8.76 19.81
N HIS A 113 -14.78 -9.50 20.23
CA HIS A 113 -15.00 -10.87 19.76
C HIS A 113 -15.57 -10.83 18.35
N VAL A 114 -14.70 -10.88 17.35
CA VAL A 114 -15.07 -10.85 15.94
C VAL A 114 -15.16 -12.27 15.39
N SER A 115 -16.27 -12.60 14.75
CA SER A 115 -16.47 -13.86 14.03
C SER A 115 -16.06 -13.73 12.56
N ALA A 116 -15.92 -14.86 11.86
CA ALA A 116 -15.63 -14.86 10.42
C ALA A 116 -16.68 -14.08 9.60
N LEU A 117 -17.95 -14.08 10.07
CA LEU A 117 -19.03 -13.31 9.45
C LEU A 117 -18.71 -11.82 9.39
N TRP A 118 -18.22 -11.22 10.48
CA TRP A 118 -17.87 -9.80 10.52
C TRP A 118 -16.74 -9.45 9.57
N LEU A 119 -15.73 -10.32 9.45
CA LEU A 119 -14.66 -10.16 8.47
C LEU A 119 -15.18 -10.28 7.04
N THR A 120 -16.07 -11.23 6.77
CA THR A 120 -16.70 -11.36 5.44
C THR A 120 -17.54 -10.14 5.11
N LEU A 121 -18.34 -9.63 6.05
CA LEU A 121 -19.17 -8.44 5.86
C LEU A 121 -18.32 -7.18 5.61
N SER A 122 -17.18 -7.01 6.29
CA SER A 122 -16.30 -5.87 6.03
C SER A 122 -15.61 -5.95 4.67
N VAL A 123 -15.22 -7.15 4.23
CA VAL A 123 -14.70 -7.36 2.87
C VAL A 123 -15.78 -7.09 1.82
N ILE A 124 -17.01 -7.57 2.03
CA ILE A 124 -18.15 -7.26 1.15
C ILE A 124 -18.38 -5.75 1.09
N ALA A 125 -18.31 -5.04 2.22
CA ALA A 125 -18.47 -3.58 2.24
C ALA A 125 -17.41 -2.87 1.38
N VAL A 126 -16.15 -3.32 1.42
CA VAL A 126 -15.09 -2.81 0.52
C VAL A 126 -15.42 -3.09 -0.94
N LEU A 127 -15.85 -4.31 -1.27
CA LEU A 127 -16.19 -4.68 -2.65
C LEU A 127 -17.40 -3.89 -3.18
N VAL A 128 -18.44 -3.72 -2.36
CA VAL A 128 -19.59 -2.88 -2.69
C VAL A 128 -19.14 -1.44 -2.94
N MET A 129 -18.31 -0.88 -2.06
CA MET A 129 -17.79 0.47 -2.25
C MET A 129 -16.95 0.59 -3.53
N ALA A 130 -16.14 -0.42 -3.85
CA ALA A 130 -15.37 -0.46 -5.09
C ALA A 130 -16.28 -0.47 -6.34
N VAL A 131 -17.39 -1.23 -6.33
CA VAL A 131 -18.37 -1.20 -7.42
C VAL A 131 -19.03 0.17 -7.50
N VAL A 132 -19.42 0.77 -6.37
CA VAL A 132 -20.05 2.11 -6.33
C VAL A 132 -19.10 3.19 -6.87
N ASP A 133 -17.79 3.09 -6.58
CA ASP A 133 -16.74 3.95 -7.11
C ASP A 133 -16.57 3.76 -8.62
N ASP A 134 -16.52 2.50 -9.10
CA ASP A 134 -16.35 2.14 -10.51
C ASP A 134 -17.49 2.64 -11.40
N VAL A 135 -18.75 2.54 -10.94
CA VAL A 135 -19.91 3.06 -11.68
C VAL A 135 -20.09 4.58 -11.55
N GLY A 136 -19.17 5.28 -10.90
CA GLY A 136 -19.17 6.75 -10.77
C GLY A 136 -20.25 7.31 -9.85
N ILE A 137 -20.84 6.49 -8.98
CA ILE A 137 -21.81 6.96 -7.97
C ILE A 137 -21.08 7.64 -6.80
N ALA A 138 -19.88 7.17 -6.47
CA ALA A 138 -19.10 7.73 -5.39
C ALA A 138 -18.60 9.15 -5.74
N ARG A 139 -18.47 10.02 -4.72
CA ARG A 139 -17.94 11.37 -4.92
C ARG A 139 -16.41 11.35 -4.85
N GLY A 140 -15.77 12.15 -5.70
CA GLY A 140 -14.32 12.37 -5.67
C GLY A 140 -13.57 11.62 -6.76
N SER A 141 -12.25 11.53 -6.61
CA SER A 141 -11.41 10.71 -7.49
C SER A 141 -11.51 9.24 -7.12
N TYR A 142 -11.14 8.35 -8.05
CA TYR A 142 -10.92 6.93 -7.77
C TYR A 142 -10.10 6.73 -6.48
N HIS A 143 -10.57 5.89 -5.57
CA HIS A 143 -10.01 5.69 -4.23
C HIS A 143 -10.00 6.94 -3.32
N ASP A 144 -11.05 7.77 -3.36
CA ASP A 144 -11.22 8.85 -2.39
C ASP A 144 -11.39 8.28 -0.96
N ILE A 145 -10.65 8.86 -0.02
CA ILE A 145 -10.72 8.57 1.42
C ILE A 145 -12.16 8.65 1.97
N ARG A 146 -13.03 9.53 1.44
CA ARG A 146 -14.46 9.63 1.83
C ARG A 146 -15.20 8.31 1.70
N ASN A 147 -14.81 7.55 0.69
CA ASN A 147 -15.48 6.34 0.29
C ASN A 147 -14.88 5.14 1.01
N PHE A 148 -13.55 5.09 1.11
CA PHE A 148 -12.85 3.89 1.54
C PHE A 148 -12.32 3.87 2.98
N ALA A 149 -12.21 5.02 3.67
CA ALA A 149 -11.65 5.07 5.02
C ALA A 149 -12.40 4.15 6.00
N LEU A 150 -13.73 4.24 6.01
CA LEU A 150 -14.56 3.44 6.92
C LEU A 150 -14.58 1.94 6.54
N PRO A 151 -14.81 1.54 5.27
CA PRO A 151 -14.68 0.13 4.88
C PRO A 151 -13.32 -0.48 5.22
N TYR A 152 -12.21 0.24 4.98
CA TYR A 152 -10.88 -0.24 5.33
C TYR A 152 -10.67 -0.32 6.84
N LEU A 153 -11.15 0.64 7.63
CA LEU A 153 -11.13 0.54 9.09
C LEU A 153 -11.86 -0.72 9.58
N LEU A 154 -13.05 -1.00 9.03
CA LEU A 154 -13.82 -2.19 9.40
C LEU A 154 -13.07 -3.48 9.08
N VAL A 155 -12.39 -3.56 7.94
CA VAL A 155 -11.54 -4.71 7.60
C VAL A 155 -10.39 -4.85 8.59
N ILE A 156 -9.69 -3.77 8.93
CA ILE A 156 -8.58 -3.80 9.90
C ILE A 156 -9.06 -4.25 11.27
N VAL A 157 -10.14 -3.66 11.79
CA VAL A 157 -10.69 -3.97 13.12
C VAL A 157 -11.22 -5.40 13.15
N ALA A 158 -11.97 -5.83 12.12
CA ALA A 158 -12.52 -7.16 12.05
C ALA A 158 -11.41 -8.22 11.90
N GLY A 159 -10.45 -7.99 11.01
CA GLY A 159 -9.32 -8.90 10.78
C GLY A 159 -8.46 -9.07 12.02
N ALA A 160 -8.03 -7.97 12.64
CA ALA A 160 -7.20 -8.00 13.83
C ALA A 160 -7.94 -8.61 15.03
N GLY A 161 -9.23 -8.28 15.23
CA GLY A 161 -10.05 -8.90 16.26
C GLY A 161 -10.24 -10.41 16.04
N TYR A 162 -10.46 -10.83 14.79
CA TYR A 162 -10.63 -12.24 14.42
C TYR A 162 -9.36 -13.06 14.64
N GLU A 163 -8.20 -12.48 14.33
CA GLU A 163 -6.89 -13.11 14.52
C GLU A 163 -6.48 -13.20 16.00
N LEU A 164 -6.70 -12.14 16.78
CA LEU A 164 -6.34 -12.12 18.20
C LEU A 164 -7.24 -13.01 19.06
N ALA A 165 -8.46 -13.32 18.62
CA ALA A 165 -9.40 -14.14 19.37
C ALA A 165 -8.97 -15.60 19.49
N ALA A 166 -8.27 -16.16 18.49
CA ALA A 166 -7.78 -17.53 18.53
C ALA A 166 -6.68 -17.77 17.47
N PRO A 167 -5.73 -18.69 17.70
CA PRO A 167 -4.79 -19.11 16.68
C PRO A 167 -5.52 -19.60 15.42
N ARG A 168 -5.25 -18.97 14.27
CA ARG A 168 -5.85 -19.34 12.99
C ARG A 168 -4.80 -19.95 12.05
N ARG A 169 -5.27 -20.86 11.20
CA ARG A 169 -4.49 -21.33 10.05
C ARG A 169 -5.09 -20.71 8.80
N TYR A 170 -4.25 -20.06 8.03
CA TYR A 170 -4.63 -19.49 6.74
C TYR A 170 -4.18 -20.42 5.62
N PRO A 171 -4.91 -20.47 4.49
CA PRO A 171 -4.44 -21.14 3.27
C PRO A 171 -3.03 -20.68 2.89
N TRP A 172 -2.16 -21.64 2.55
CA TRP A 172 -0.75 -21.36 2.25
C TRP A 172 -0.58 -20.33 1.12
N LEU A 173 -1.51 -20.29 0.16
CA LEU A 173 -1.47 -19.34 -0.95
C LEU A 173 -1.71 -17.91 -0.49
N LEU A 174 -2.64 -17.69 0.45
CA LEU A 174 -2.88 -16.35 1.02
C LEU A 174 -1.69 -15.88 1.84
N VAL A 175 -1.09 -16.79 2.61
CA VAL A 175 0.16 -16.49 3.34
C VAL A 175 1.28 -16.13 2.38
N LEU A 176 1.48 -16.92 1.31
CA LEU A 176 2.49 -16.65 0.29
C LEU A 176 2.28 -15.29 -0.39
N LEU A 177 1.05 -14.97 -0.80
CA LEU A 177 0.74 -13.69 -1.43
C LEU A 177 0.92 -12.52 -0.45
N GLY A 178 0.58 -12.71 0.83
CA GLY A 178 0.83 -11.73 1.88
C GLY A 178 2.33 -11.48 2.09
N GLU A 179 3.13 -12.54 2.19
CA GLU A 179 4.59 -12.43 2.33
C GLU A 179 5.25 -11.80 1.10
N ALA A 180 4.73 -12.05 -0.10
CA ALA A 180 5.24 -11.51 -1.37
C ALA A 180 4.63 -10.15 -1.76
N SER A 181 3.67 -9.63 -1.00
CA SER A 181 2.89 -8.44 -1.36
C SER A 181 3.76 -7.21 -1.63
N TYR A 182 4.83 -7.01 -0.86
CA TYR A 182 5.77 -5.91 -1.05
C TYR A 182 6.56 -6.03 -2.36
N SER A 183 7.10 -7.20 -2.67
CA SER A 183 7.75 -7.45 -3.97
C SER A 183 6.78 -7.31 -5.15
N ILE A 184 5.55 -7.81 -5.03
CA ILE A 184 4.52 -7.63 -6.07
C ILE A 184 4.28 -6.13 -6.27
N TYR A 185 4.09 -5.38 -5.19
CA TYR A 185 3.89 -3.93 -5.22
C TYR A 185 5.08 -3.18 -5.84
N LEU A 186 6.33 -3.56 -5.58
CA LEU A 186 7.48 -2.90 -6.20
C LEU A 186 7.67 -3.25 -7.69
N THR A 187 7.26 -4.45 -8.10
CA THR A 187 7.58 -4.98 -9.43
C THR A 187 6.42 -4.90 -10.41
N HIS A 188 5.16 -4.80 -9.94
CA HIS A 188 3.98 -4.88 -10.79
C HIS A 188 4.00 -3.85 -11.92
N PHE A 189 4.38 -2.59 -11.66
CA PHE A 189 4.41 -1.56 -12.71
C PHE A 189 5.32 -1.94 -13.88
N TYR A 190 6.51 -2.49 -13.59
CA TYR A 190 7.45 -2.93 -14.61
C TYR A 190 6.98 -4.19 -15.32
N LEU A 191 6.47 -5.15 -14.56
CA LEU A 191 5.96 -6.40 -15.12
C LEU A 191 4.76 -6.12 -16.03
N ILE A 192 3.84 -5.25 -15.61
CA ILE A 192 2.73 -4.75 -16.42
C ILE A 192 3.30 -4.14 -17.70
N ARG A 193 4.24 -3.18 -17.67
CA ARG A 193 4.80 -2.61 -18.90
C ARG A 193 5.44 -3.68 -19.81
N ILE A 194 6.24 -4.58 -19.25
CA ILE A 194 6.95 -5.59 -20.02
C ILE A 194 5.98 -6.60 -20.65
N VAL A 195 4.87 -6.93 -19.99
CA VAL A 195 3.92 -7.96 -20.41
C VAL A 195 2.77 -7.37 -21.24
N VAL A 196 2.17 -6.28 -20.77
CA VAL A 196 1.02 -5.61 -21.42
C VAL A 196 1.39 -5.10 -22.80
N TYR A 197 2.50 -4.38 -22.95
CA TYR A 197 2.83 -3.78 -24.25
C TYR A 197 2.92 -4.83 -25.39
N PRO A 198 3.63 -5.97 -25.21
CA PRO A 198 3.63 -7.04 -26.21
C PRO A 198 2.28 -7.76 -26.34
N VAL A 199 1.59 -8.05 -25.22
CA VAL A 199 0.35 -8.86 -25.22
C VAL A 199 -0.80 -8.11 -25.90
N TYR A 200 -1.02 -6.83 -25.55
CA TYR A 200 -2.09 -6.03 -26.16
C TYR A 200 -1.68 -5.44 -27.51
N GLY A 201 -0.38 -5.21 -27.72
CA GLY A 201 0.14 -4.66 -28.98
C GLY A 201 0.18 -5.68 -30.11
N HIS A 202 0.08 -6.99 -29.83
CA HIS A 202 0.18 -8.02 -30.86
C HIS A 202 -1.21 -8.35 -31.46
N PRO A 203 -1.45 -8.06 -32.75
CA PRO A 203 -2.78 -8.15 -33.37
C PRO A 203 -3.36 -9.57 -33.35
N ILE A 204 -2.51 -10.60 -33.43
CA ILE A 204 -2.94 -12.00 -33.33
C ILE A 204 -3.38 -12.33 -31.90
N ILE A 205 -2.67 -11.86 -30.87
CA ILE A 205 -3.04 -12.13 -29.48
C ILE A 205 -4.35 -11.40 -29.16
N ALA A 206 -4.50 -10.16 -29.63
CA ALA A 206 -5.73 -9.37 -29.56
C ALA A 206 -6.93 -10.06 -30.21
N ALA A 207 -6.77 -10.57 -31.44
CA ALA A 207 -7.86 -11.21 -32.16
C ALA A 207 -8.30 -12.55 -31.55
N TRP A 208 -7.39 -13.30 -30.94
CA TRP A 208 -7.65 -14.66 -30.48
C TRP A 208 -8.03 -14.79 -29.00
N LEU A 209 -7.47 -13.97 -28.11
CA LEU A 209 -7.61 -14.19 -26.66
C LEU A 209 -8.77 -13.42 -26.02
N GLY A 210 -9.30 -12.36 -26.64
CA GLY A 210 -10.28 -11.49 -25.99
C GLY A 210 -9.67 -10.75 -24.78
N SER A 211 -10.28 -9.64 -24.38
CA SER A 211 -9.73 -8.78 -23.31
C SER A 211 -9.63 -9.50 -21.96
N THR A 212 -10.65 -10.29 -21.59
CA THR A 212 -10.68 -10.98 -20.30
C THR A 212 -9.52 -11.97 -20.12
N VAL A 213 -9.18 -12.73 -21.17
CA VAL A 213 -8.05 -13.69 -21.06
C VAL A 213 -6.72 -12.95 -21.00
N GLN A 214 -6.59 -11.82 -21.72
CA GLN A 214 -5.40 -10.97 -21.63
C GLN A 214 -5.21 -10.42 -20.22
N ASP A 215 -6.28 -9.91 -19.60
CA ASP A 215 -6.23 -9.40 -18.22
C ASP A 215 -5.80 -10.50 -17.24
N LEU A 216 -6.32 -11.72 -17.40
CA LEU A 216 -5.92 -12.88 -16.61
C LEU A 216 -4.46 -13.26 -16.83
N VAL A 217 -3.96 -13.22 -18.08
CA VAL A 217 -2.55 -13.47 -18.40
C VAL A 217 -1.65 -12.43 -17.76
N VAL A 218 -2.01 -11.14 -17.82
CA VAL A 218 -1.26 -10.07 -17.16
C VAL A 218 -1.26 -10.25 -15.67
N LEU A 219 -2.43 -10.43 -15.05
CA LEU A 219 -2.57 -10.61 -13.61
C LEU A 219 -1.72 -11.79 -13.12
N THR A 220 -1.86 -12.95 -13.75
CA THR A 220 -1.10 -14.15 -13.38
C THR A 220 0.40 -13.96 -13.57
N THR A 221 0.83 -13.32 -14.65
CA THR A 221 2.27 -13.05 -14.89
C THR A 221 2.84 -12.06 -13.88
N VAL A 222 2.09 -11.01 -13.53
CA VAL A 222 2.48 -10.02 -12.52
C VAL A 222 2.60 -10.66 -11.14
N LEU A 223 1.60 -11.46 -10.74
CA LEU A 223 1.62 -12.17 -9.46
C LEU A 223 2.78 -13.18 -9.41
N ALA A 224 2.94 -14.00 -10.45
CA ALA A 224 4.02 -14.99 -10.51
C ALA A 224 5.40 -14.33 -10.51
N GLY A 225 5.58 -13.25 -11.28
CA GLY A 225 6.82 -12.48 -11.33
C GLY A 225 7.15 -11.81 -10.00
N GLY A 226 6.17 -11.21 -9.34
CA GLY A 226 6.35 -10.61 -8.02
C GLY A 226 6.69 -11.64 -6.94
N VAL A 227 6.03 -12.80 -6.94
CA VAL A 227 6.37 -13.93 -6.06
C VAL A 227 7.77 -14.47 -6.34
N ALA A 228 8.18 -14.55 -7.61
CA ALA A 228 9.53 -14.96 -7.98
C ALA A 228 10.58 -13.96 -7.47
N CYS A 229 10.34 -12.66 -7.63
CA CYS A 229 11.20 -11.60 -7.07
C CYS A 229 11.29 -11.70 -5.54
N TRP A 230 10.18 -11.94 -4.85
CA TRP A 230 10.18 -12.17 -3.41
C TRP A 230 11.05 -13.37 -3.02
N ALA A 231 10.86 -14.51 -3.68
CA ALA A 231 11.55 -15.75 -3.34
C ALA A 231 13.06 -15.67 -3.60
N VAL A 232 13.47 -15.00 -4.69
CA VAL A 232 14.86 -14.96 -5.16
C VAL A 232 15.65 -13.77 -4.59
N ILE A 233 15.01 -12.62 -4.37
CA ILE A 233 15.69 -11.38 -3.99
C ILE A 233 15.33 -10.99 -2.56
N GLU A 234 14.06 -10.70 -2.30
CA GLU A 234 13.63 -10.13 -1.01
C GLU A 234 13.88 -11.10 0.16
N ARG A 235 13.42 -12.34 0.05
CA ARG A 235 13.52 -13.33 1.11
C ARG A 235 14.96 -13.65 1.50
N PRO A 236 15.92 -13.85 0.56
CA PRO A 236 17.33 -13.99 0.92
C PRO A 236 17.94 -12.75 1.56
N LEU A 237 17.59 -11.55 1.09
CA LEU A 237 18.07 -10.29 1.68
C LEU A 237 17.57 -10.11 3.11
N LEU A 238 16.28 -10.35 3.36
CA LEU A 238 15.69 -10.30 4.71
C LEU A 238 16.31 -11.34 5.65
N ARG A 239 16.61 -12.54 5.15
CA ARG A 239 17.32 -13.57 5.92
C ARG A 239 18.74 -13.13 6.29
N ARG A 240 19.44 -12.45 5.39
CA ARG A 240 20.79 -11.91 5.65
C ARG A 240 20.74 -10.73 6.63
N SER A 241 19.84 -9.77 6.45
CA SER A 241 19.73 -8.58 7.32
C SER A 241 19.39 -8.97 8.76
N ARG A 242 18.48 -9.92 8.97
CA ARG A 242 18.17 -10.45 10.31
C ARG A 242 19.38 -11.07 11.02
N ARG A 243 20.32 -11.68 10.27
CA ARG A 243 21.57 -12.20 10.84
C ARG A 243 22.50 -11.07 11.28
N PHE A 244 22.57 -9.97 10.54
CA PHE A 244 23.43 -8.82 10.85
C PHE A 244 22.92 -7.98 12.01
N VAL A 245 21.61 -7.73 12.07
CA VAL A 245 21.01 -6.90 13.13
C VAL A 245 21.03 -7.61 14.49
N GLY A 246 21.45 -8.88 14.54
CA GLY A 246 21.62 -9.60 15.80
C GLY A 246 20.33 -9.67 16.60
N THR A 247 19.18 -9.57 15.94
CA THR A 247 17.88 -9.84 16.55
C THR A 247 17.87 -11.32 16.92
N ARG A 248 18.37 -11.60 18.12
CA ARG A 248 18.14 -12.87 18.81
C ARG A 248 16.63 -13.11 18.67
N PRO A 249 16.18 -14.27 18.18
CA PRO A 249 14.76 -14.57 18.07
C PRO A 249 14.13 -14.36 19.46
N HIS A 250 13.48 -13.22 19.64
CA HIS A 250 12.93 -12.83 20.92
C HIS A 250 11.62 -13.60 21.05
N VAL A 251 11.61 -14.49 22.06
CA VAL A 251 10.46 -15.24 22.55
C VAL A 251 9.99 -16.36 21.61
N ARG A 252 10.62 -17.53 21.75
CA ARG A 252 9.82 -18.76 21.83
C ARG A 252 8.76 -18.50 22.88
N SER A 253 7.49 -18.51 22.49
CA SER A 253 6.38 -18.57 23.43
C SER A 253 6.67 -19.70 24.41
N ALA A 254 6.98 -19.33 25.64
CA ALA A 254 6.94 -20.26 26.75
C ALA A 254 5.50 -20.75 26.87
N GLY A 255 5.35 -22.07 26.88
CA GLY A 255 4.30 -22.84 27.55
C GLY A 255 2.86 -22.32 27.53
N GLY A 256 2.00 -23.14 26.92
CA GLY A 256 0.54 -23.10 27.06
C GLY A 256 -0.08 -24.12 26.12
#